data_AF-A0A8I2JZT8-F1
#
_entry.id   AF-A0A8I2JZT8-F1
#
_cell.length_a   1.000
_cell.length_b   1.000
_cell.length_c   1.000
_cell.angle_alpha   90.00
_cell.angle_beta   90.00
_cell.angle_gamma   90.00
#
_symmetry.space_group_name_H-M   'P 1'
#
loop_
_entity.id
_entity.type
_entity.pdbx_description
1 polymer ?
#
loop_
_entity_poly.entity_id
_entity_poly.type
_entity_poly.pdbx_seq_one_letter_code
_entity_poly.pdbx_strand_id
1 'polypeptide(L)' 'PLVYLDNAATAQKPVQVIETINTYYREYNSNIHRGVHTLSEKATAAYEATRDKVKRFINARS' A
#
# COMPACT_ATOMS: atom_id res chain seq x y z
N PRO A 1 -22.31 -21.17 -4.23
CA PRO A 1 -21.37 -20.19 -3.63
C PRO A 1 -19.94 -20.54 -4.08
N LEU A 2 -19.06 -19.56 -4.23
CA LEU A 2 -17.66 -19.81 -4.58
C LEU A 2 -16.91 -20.38 -3.38
N VAL A 3 -16.20 -21.49 -3.57
CA VAL A 3 -15.28 -22.07 -2.58
C VAL A 3 -13.87 -21.98 -3.16
N TYR A 4 -13.05 -21.08 -2.62
CA TYR A 4 -11.72 -20.77 -3.15
C TYR A 4 -10.63 -21.41 -2.27
N LEU A 5 -10.08 -22.53 -2.73
CA LEU A 5 -9.06 -23.32 -2.02
C LEU A 5 -7.65 -23.16 -2.61
N ASP A 6 -7.39 -22.07 -3.34
CA ASP A 6 -6.13 -21.82 -4.05
C ASP A 6 -5.38 -20.56 -3.53
N ASN A 7 -5.51 -20.28 -2.23
CA ASN A 7 -4.89 -19.09 -1.60
C ASN A 7 -3.35 -19.10 -1.65
N ALA A 8 -2.74 -20.28 -1.85
CA ALA A 8 -1.29 -20.41 -1.99
C ALA A 8 -0.79 -19.86 -3.33
N ALA A 9 -1.56 -19.99 -4.41
CA ALA A 9 -1.24 -19.38 -5.70
C ALA A 9 -1.50 -17.87 -5.69
N THR A 10 -2.64 -17.44 -5.13
CA THR A 10 -2.92 -16.02 -4.85
C THR A 10 -4.05 -15.87 -3.83
N ALA A 11 -3.97 -14.88 -2.95
CA ALA A 11 -5.05 -14.60 -2.01
C ALA A 11 -6.07 -13.62 -2.62
N GLN A 12 -7.35 -13.80 -2.28
CA GLN A 12 -8.34 -12.74 -2.40
C GLN A 12 -7.97 -11.59 -1.45
N LYS A 13 -8.30 -10.36 -1.84
CA LYS A 13 -7.85 -9.16 -1.12
C LYS A 13 -8.99 -8.71 -0.21
N PRO A 14 -8.77 -8.51 1.10
CA PRO A 14 -9.77 -7.90 1.98
C PRO A 14 -10.18 -6.51 1.46
N VAL A 15 -11.42 -6.10 1.73
CA VAL A 15 -11.95 -4.80 1.27
C VAL A 15 -11.07 -3.62 1.71
N GLN A 16 -10.47 -3.71 2.90
CA GLN A 16 -9.57 -2.68 3.42
C GLN A 16 -8.33 -2.48 2.55
N VAL A 17 -7.79 -3.56 1.96
CA VAL A 17 -6.64 -3.48 1.04
C VAL A 17 -7.06 -2.81 -0.27
N ILE A 18 -8.22 -3.20 -0.80
CA ILE A 18 -8.76 -2.65 -2.04
C ILE A 18 -9.03 -1.15 -1.89
N GLU A 19 -9.71 -0.75 -0.81
CA GLU A 19 -10.02 0.66 -0.57
C GLU A 19 -8.79 1.51 -0.31
N THR A 20 -7.75 0.99 0.35
CA THR A 20 -6.50 1.74 0.54
C THR A 20 -5.86 2.09 -0.81
N ILE A 21 -5.83 1.14 -1.75
CA ILE A 21 -5.33 1.37 -3.11
C ILE A 21 -6.24 2.33 -3.87
N ASN A 22 -7.56 2.17 -3.75
CA ASN A 22 -8.55 3.06 -4.35
C ASN A 22 -8.37 4.51 -3.89
N THR A 23 -8.25 4.74 -2.58
CA THR A 23 -7.98 6.04 -1.97
C THR A 23 -6.68 6.64 -2.48
N TYR A 24 -5.58 5.87 -2.52
CA TYR A 24 -4.31 6.33 -3.10
C TYR A 24 -4.50 6.85 -4.52
N TYR A 25 -5.15 6.06 -5.39
CA TYR A 25 -5.36 6.44 -6.79
C TYR A 25 -6.29 7.64 -6.98
N ARG A 26 -7.30 7.80 -6.12
CA ARG A 26 -8.30 8.87 -6.23
C ARG A 26 -7.84 10.19 -5.62
N GLU A 27 -7.05 10.16 -4.57
CA GLU A 27 -6.79 11.35 -3.75
C GLU A 27 -5.36 11.88 -3.83
N TYR A 28 -4.36 11.02 -3.98
CA TYR A 28 -2.96 11.43 -3.92
C TYR A 28 -2.03 10.59 -4.80
N ASN A 29 -2.51 10.19 -5.97
CA ASN A 29 -1.69 9.51 -6.96
C ASN A 29 -0.58 10.44 -7.45
N SER A 30 0.67 10.11 -7.12
CA SER A 30 1.82 10.89 -7.56
C SER A 30 3.13 10.09 -7.49
N ASN A 31 4.17 10.61 -8.13
CA ASN A 31 5.51 10.06 -8.05
C ASN A 31 6.10 10.33 -6.65
N ILE A 32 6.67 9.31 -6.01
CA ILE A 32 7.23 9.37 -4.65
C ILE A 32 8.68 9.88 -4.58
N HIS A 33 9.35 10.12 -5.72
CA HIS A 33 10.79 10.40 -5.76
C HIS A 33 11.16 11.78 -6.29
N ARG A 34 10.25 12.51 -6.95
CA ARG A 34 10.61 13.71 -7.72
C ARG A 34 9.47 14.74 -7.81
N GLY A 35 8.76 15.02 -6.73
CA GLY A 35 7.78 16.10 -6.69
C GLY A 35 7.93 16.97 -5.45
N VAL A 36 8.03 18.29 -5.67
CA VAL A 36 8.01 19.33 -4.62
C VAL A 36 6.60 19.86 -4.38
N HIS A 37 5.58 19.07 -4.74
CA HIS A 37 4.19 19.46 -4.66
C HIS A 37 3.40 18.52 -3.76
N THR A 38 2.29 19.02 -3.21
CA THR A 38 1.57 18.40 -2.09
C THR A 38 1.18 16.93 -2.30
N LEU A 39 0.73 16.55 -3.51
CA LEU A 39 0.37 15.14 -3.77
C LEU A 39 1.59 14.20 -3.74
N SER A 40 2.75 14.68 -4.21
CA SER A 40 4.00 13.92 -4.17
C SER A 40 4.48 13.73 -2.73
N GLU A 41 4.39 14.77 -1.90
CA GLU A 41 4.71 14.67 -0.47
C GLU A 41 3.78 13.68 0.25
N LYS A 42 2.46 13.72 -0.01
CA LYS A 42 1.50 12.77 0.55
C LYS A 42 1.77 11.33 0.13
N ALA A 43 2.03 11.10 -1.16
CA ALA A 43 2.36 9.78 -1.68
C ALA A 43 3.67 9.25 -1.05
N THR A 44 4.68 10.10 -0.93
CA THR A 44 5.97 9.76 -0.31
C THR A 44 5.80 9.41 1.16
N ALA A 45 5.06 10.21 1.92
CA ALA A 45 4.80 9.93 3.33
C ALA A 45 4.05 8.60 3.54
N ALA A 46 3.04 8.32 2.72
CA ALA A 46 2.30 7.05 2.77
C ALA A 46 3.21 5.85 2.42
N TYR A 47 4.11 6.01 1.46
CA TYR A 47 5.08 5.00 1.07
C TYR A 47 6.07 4.69 2.21
N GLU A 48 6.70 5.71 2.79
CA GLU A 48 7.66 5.54 3.88
C GLU A 48 7.00 4.97 5.15
N ALA A 49 5.79 5.41 5.48
CA ALA A 49 5.03 4.82 6.59
C ALA A 49 4.74 3.33 6.38
N THR A 50 4.49 2.92 5.12
CA THR A 50 4.30 1.52 4.77
C THR A 50 5.62 0.74 4.89
N ARG A 51 6.73 1.31 4.44
CA ARG A 51 8.08 0.73 4.59
C ARG A 51 8.41 0.45 6.06
N ASP A 52 8.15 1.41 6.95
CA ASP A 52 8.35 1.25 8.40
C ASP A 52 7.41 0.21 9.03
N LYS A 53 6.18 0.10 8.53
CA LYS A 53 5.22 -0.92 8.99
C LYS A 53 5.70 -2.32 8.59
N VAL A 54 6.15 -2.51 7.35
CA VAL A 54 6.69 -3.79 6.87
C VAL A 54 7.95 -4.14 7.63
N LYS A 55 8.87 -3.19 7.81
CA LYS A 55 10.09 -3.37 8.60
C LYS A 55 9.79 -3.95 9.99
N ARG A 56 8.82 -3.35 10.71
CA ARG A 56 8.39 -3.84 12.03
C ARG A 56 7.73 -5.22 11.94
N PHE A 57 6.89 -5.46 10.94
CA PHE A 57 6.22 -6.74 10.74
C PHE A 57 7.19 -7.91 10.58
N ILE A 58 8.32 -7.69 9.87
CA ILE A 58 9.36 -8.70 9.68
C ILE A 58 10.53 -8.59 10.68
N ASN A 59 10.43 -7.70 11.67
CA ASN A 59 11.48 -7.42 12.66
C ASN A 59 12.86 -7.10 12.04
N ALA A 60 12.87 -6.36 10.93
CA ALA A 60 14.10 -5.92 10.29
C ALA A 60 14.72 -4.72 11.04
N ARG A 61 16.06 -4.69 11.13
CA ARG A 61 16.80 -3.62 11.82
C ARG A 61 16.82 -2.29 11.04
N SER A 62 16.84 -2.36 9.71
CA SER A 62 16.92 -1.22 8.79
C SER A 62 15.98 -1.38 7.62
#